data_AF-F7XBM3-F1
#
_entry.id   AF-F7XBM3-F1
#
_cell.length_a   1.000
_cell.length_b   1.000
_cell.length_c   1.000
_cell.angle_alpha   90.00
_cell.angle_beta   90.00
_cell.angle_gamma   90.00
#
_symmetry.space_group_name_H-M   'P 1'
#
loop_
_entity.id
_entity.type
_entity.pdbx_description
1 polymer ?
#
loop_
_entity_poly.entity_id
_entity_poly.type
_entity_poly.pdbx_seq_one_letter_code
_entity_poly.pdbx_strand_id
1 'polypeptide(L)'
;MARSGAPKCGRAGRRVSKRRDSAGFKRYMDVITAPVFGASGKPIRMLAIWRDVTEARKARDEAEAARHEAERLAERLSAVLESTMDSVLVVDRSWRISYFQSHAPPAT
;
A
#
# COMPACT_ATOMS: atom_id res chain seq x y z
N MET A 1 17.57 -21.23 4.01
CA MET A 1 17.94 -20.96 5.42
C MET A 1 18.00 -19.45 5.63
N ALA A 2 17.06 -18.85 6.37
CA ALA A 2 17.08 -17.41 6.66
C ALA A 2 17.87 -17.18 7.96
N ARG A 3 19.01 -16.48 7.89
CA ARG A 3 19.84 -16.14 9.06
C ARG A 3 19.06 -15.18 9.95
N SER A 4 18.48 -15.71 11.01
CA SER A 4 17.85 -14.96 12.10
C SER A 4 18.94 -14.34 12.96
N GLY A 5 19.49 -13.19 12.53
CA GLY A 5 20.37 -12.39 13.37
C GLY A 5 19.57 -11.76 14.51
N ALA A 6 19.81 -12.23 15.74
CA ALA A 6 19.36 -11.59 16.97
C ALA A 6 19.89 -10.15 17.03
N PRO A 7 19.10 -9.18 17.54
CA PRO A 7 19.57 -7.82 17.70
C PRO A 7 20.79 -7.79 18.63
N LYS A 8 21.85 -7.07 18.22
CA LYS A 8 23.00 -6.81 19.10
C LYS A 8 22.47 -6.10 20.35
N CYS A 9 22.76 -6.69 21.51
CA CYS A 9 22.29 -6.23 22.82
C CYS A 9 22.62 -4.74 22.98
N GLY A 10 21.58 -3.88 23.11
CA GLY A 10 21.72 -2.44 23.39
C GLY A 10 20.86 -1.48 22.57
N ARG A 11 20.29 -1.88 21.41
CA ARG A 11 19.43 -1.00 20.60
C ARG A 11 18.06 -1.60 20.35
N ALA A 12 17.04 -0.74 20.33
CA ALA A 12 15.72 -1.11 19.85
C ALA A 12 15.78 -1.39 18.34
N GLY A 13 15.05 -2.42 17.90
CA GLY A 13 14.96 -2.82 16.51
C GLY A 13 13.56 -3.29 16.19
N ARG A 14 13.01 -2.78 15.08
CA ARG A 14 11.78 -3.30 14.46
C ARG A 14 12.16 -4.02 13.17
N ARG A 15 11.58 -5.20 12.94
CA ARG A 15 11.75 -5.94 11.70
C ARG A 15 10.48 -6.69 11.35
N VAL A 16 10.04 -6.55 10.10
CA VAL A 16 9.02 -7.43 9.52
C VAL A 16 9.73 -8.65 8.93
N SER A 17 9.39 -9.83 9.41
CA SER A 17 9.95 -11.09 8.92
C SER A 17 8.86 -11.96 8.31
N LYS A 18 9.13 -12.52 7.14
CA LYS A 18 8.29 -13.55 6.54
C LYS A 18 8.57 -14.88 7.24
N ARG A 19 7.57 -15.46 7.90
CA ARG A 19 7.64 -16.79 8.51
C ARG A 19 6.58 -17.69 7.90
N ARG A 20 6.87 -18.98 7.83
CA ARG A 20 5.87 -20.00 7.51
C ARG A 20 5.36 -20.55 8.83
N ASP A 21 4.05 -20.58 9.04
CA ASP A 21 3.48 -21.24 10.21
C ASP A 21 3.51 -22.77 10.07
N SER A 22 3.10 -23.50 11.12
CA SER A 22 3.05 -24.97 11.12
C SER A 22 2.10 -25.54 10.07
N ALA A 23 1.11 -24.77 9.63
CA ALA A 23 0.15 -25.12 8.59
C ALA A 23 0.63 -24.73 7.18
N GLY A 24 1.84 -24.17 7.05
CA GLY A 24 2.44 -23.86 5.76
C GLY A 24 2.07 -22.48 5.20
N PHE A 25 1.25 -21.69 5.90
CA PHE A 25 0.84 -20.36 5.46
C PHE A 25 1.95 -19.34 5.66
N LYS A 26 2.07 -18.41 4.70
CA LYS A 26 3.00 -17.28 4.77
C LYS A 26 2.40 -16.24 5.71
N ARG A 27 3.04 -16.03 6.86
CA ARG A 27 2.71 -14.95 7.79
C ARG A 27 3.80 -13.88 7.82
N TYR A 28 3.36 -12.64 7.93
CA TYR A 28 4.20 -11.47 8.12
C TYR A 28 4.19 -11.11 9.60
N MET A 29 5.32 -11.35 10.28
CA MET A 29 5.47 -11.01 11.68
C MET A 29 6.25 -9.70 11.79
N ASP A 30 5.60 -8.65 12.28
CA ASP A 30 6.28 -7.45 12.72
C ASP A 30 6.79 -7.68 14.15
N VAL A 31 8.11 -7.66 14.30
CA VAL A 31 8.79 -7.96 15.54
C VAL A 31 9.50 -6.70 16.02
N ILE A 32 9.09 -6.22 17.19
CA ILE A 32 9.73 -5.10 17.86
C ILE A 32 10.49 -5.67 19.04
N THR A 33 11.78 -5.39 19.10
CA THR A 33 12.66 -5.76 20.20
C THR A 33 13.22 -4.49 20.81
N ALA A 34 13.09 -4.31 22.12
CA ALA A 34 13.59 -3.12 22.82
C ALA A 34 14.17 -3.51 24.18
N PRO A 35 15.40 -3.09 24.51
CA PRO A 35 15.94 -3.29 25.85
C PRO A 35 15.19 -2.40 26.85
N VAL A 36 14.94 -2.95 28.04
CA VAL A 36 14.44 -2.20 29.20
C VAL A 36 15.62 -1.94 30.11
N PHE A 37 15.88 -0.67 30.39
CA PHE A 37 17.00 -0.23 31.21
C PHE A 37 16.59 -0.05 32.67
N GLY A 38 17.47 -0.45 33.59
CA GLY A 38 17.31 -0.16 35.02
C GLY A 38 17.79 1.26 35.36
N ALA A 39 17.64 1.66 36.62
CA ALA A 39 18.05 2.98 37.12
C ALA A 39 19.54 3.30 36.87
N SER A 40 20.39 2.28 36.72
CA SER A 40 21.82 2.42 36.41
C SER A 40 22.15 2.58 34.91
N GLY A 41 21.14 2.69 34.05
CA GLY A 41 21.32 2.79 32.59
C GLY A 41 21.78 1.48 31.93
N LYS A 42 21.89 0.38 32.69
CA LYS A 42 22.22 -0.95 32.16
C LYS A 42 20.93 -1.69 31.73
N PRO A 43 20.93 -2.38 30.59
CA PRO A 43 19.79 -3.17 30.15
C PRO A 43 19.57 -4.34 31.13
N ILE A 44 18.39 -4.39 31.74
CA ILE A 44 18.01 -5.42 32.70
C ILE A 44 17.06 -6.46 32.09
N ARG A 45 16.34 -6.11 31.01
CA ARG A 45 15.43 -7.01 30.29
C ARG A 45 15.38 -6.68 28.79
N MET A 46 14.83 -7.60 28.02
CA MET A 46 14.46 -7.39 26.62
C MET A 46 12.95 -7.53 26.47
N LEU A 47 12.29 -6.51 25.93
CA LEU A 47 10.90 -6.58 25.50
C LEU A 47 10.86 -7.02 24.04
N ALA A 48 10.08 -8.05 23.73
CA ALA A 48 9.82 -8.48 22.37
C ALA A 48 8.30 -8.50 22.13
N ILE A 49 7.83 -7.72 21.16
CA ILE A 49 6.45 -7.69 20.69
C ILE A 49 6.40 -8.36 19.33
N TRP A 50 5.54 -9.36 19.21
CA TRP A 50 5.28 -10.08 17.96
C TRP A 50 3.86 -9.74 17.51
N ARG A 51 3.73 -9.13 16.34
CA ARG A 51 2.44 -8.80 15.75
C ARG A 51 2.31 -9.45 14.39
N ASP A 52 1.25 -10.22 14.19
CA ASP A 52 0.88 -10.69 12.85
C ASP A 52 0.27 -9.51 12.08
N VAL A 53 0.90 -9.14 10.96
CA VAL A 53 0.47 -8.06 10.08
C VAL A 53 0.09 -8.60 8.69
N THR A 54 -0.17 -9.90 8.57
CA THR A 54 -0.51 -10.55 7.31
C THR A 54 -1.76 -9.97 6.68
N GLU A 55 -2.85 -9.91 7.45
CA GLU A 55 -4.14 -9.42 6.95
C GLU A 55 -4.07 -7.91 6.63
N ALA A 56 -3.43 -7.12 7.50
CA ALA A 56 -3.23 -5.70 7.25
C ALA A 56 -2.41 -5.44 5.97
N ARG A 57 -1.40 -6.27 5.68
CA ARG A 57 -0.65 -6.19 4.43
C ARG A 57 -1.48 -6.60 3.23
N LYS A 58 -2.22 -7.71 3.29
CA LYS A 58 -3.07 -8.15 2.18
C LYS A 58 -4.10 -7.09 1.80
N ALA A 59 -4.81 -6.55 2.79
CA ALA A 59 -5.81 -5.51 2.56
C ALA A 59 -5.19 -4.26 1.92
N ARG A 60 -3.98 -3.88 2.34
CA ARG A 60 -3.24 -2.76 1.72
C ARG A 60 -2.85 -3.08 0.28
N ASP A 61 -2.27 -4.25 0.04
CA ASP A 61 -1.79 -4.68 -1.28
C ASP A 61 -2.98 -4.80 -2.27
N GLU A 62 -4.13 -5.31 -1.81
CA GLU A 62 -5.39 -5.39 -2.58
C GLU A 62 -5.94 -4.00 -2.91
N ALA A 63 -5.98 -3.08 -1.94
CA ALA A 63 -6.44 -1.70 -2.17
C ALA A 63 -5.54 -0.95 -3.16
N GLU A 64 -4.23 -1.16 -3.08
CA GLU A 64 -3.26 -0.55 -4.00
C GLU A 64 -3.40 -1.11 -5.42
N ALA A 65 -3.62 -2.42 -5.56
CA ALA A 65 -3.90 -3.04 -6.85
C ALA A 65 -5.20 -2.53 -7.48
N ALA A 66 -6.27 -2.42 -6.69
CA ALA A 66 -7.55 -1.88 -7.16
C ALA A 66 -7.43 -0.42 -7.61
N ARG A 67 -6.66 0.41 -6.89
CA ARG A 67 -6.39 1.80 -7.28
C ARG A 67 -5.67 1.87 -8.62
N HIS A 68 -4.61 1.08 -8.80
CA HIS A 68 -3.86 1.06 -10.05
C HIS A 68 -4.68 0.58 -11.24
N GLU A 69 -5.58 -0.38 -11.04
CA GLU A 69 -6.50 -0.81 -12.10
C GLU A 69 -7.48 0.30 -12.48
N ALA A 70 -8.04 1.01 -11.48
CA ALA A 70 -8.92 2.15 -11.73
C ALA A 70 -8.20 3.29 -12.47
N GLU A 71 -6.96 3.60 -12.09
CA GLU A 71 -6.11 4.58 -12.78
C GLU A 71 -5.89 4.18 -14.25
N ARG A 72 -5.54 2.92 -14.51
CA ARG A 72 -5.36 2.41 -15.88
C ARG A 72 -6.63 2.47 -16.73
N LEU A 73 -7.76 2.13 -16.13
CA LEU A 73 -9.05 2.21 -16.82
C LEU A 73 -9.40 3.66 -17.14
N ALA A 74 -9.17 4.58 -16.20
CA ALA A 74 -9.38 6.01 -16.42
C ALA A 74 -8.48 6.55 -17.54
N GLU A 75 -7.18 6.24 -17.53
CA GLU A 75 -6.24 6.62 -18.59
C GLU A 75 -6.67 6.08 -19.96
N ARG A 76 -7.13 4.82 -20.00
CA ARG A 76 -7.62 4.21 -21.25
C ARG A 76 -8.88 4.89 -21.75
N LEU A 77 -9.81 5.23 -20.86
CA LEU A 77 -11.02 5.99 -21.21
C LEU A 77 -10.65 7.37 -21.74
N SER A 78 -9.76 8.10 -21.05
CA SER A 78 -9.26 9.39 -21.52
C SER A 78 -8.61 9.29 -22.90
N ALA A 79 -7.74 8.31 -23.13
CA ALA A 79 -7.10 8.12 -24.43
C ALA A 79 -8.10 7.77 -25.54
N VAL A 80 -9.17 7.01 -25.24
CA VAL A 80 -10.24 6.71 -26.21
C VAL A 80 -11.06 7.97 -26.50
N LEU A 81 -11.40 8.74 -25.47
CA LEU A 81 -12.12 10.01 -25.62
C LEU A 81 -11.30 11.07 -26.37
N GLU A 82 -9.97 11.09 -26.20
CA GLU A 82 -9.07 12.02 -26.92
C GLU A 82 -8.78 11.57 -28.36
N SER A 83 -8.73 10.25 -28.62
CA SER A 83 -8.43 9.73 -29.98
C SER A 83 -9.65 9.65 -30.90
N THR A 84 -10.86 9.72 -30.34
CA THR A 84 -12.09 9.85 -31.13
C THR A 84 -12.43 11.33 -31.15
N MET A 85 -12.33 12.02 -32.30
CA MET A 85 -12.78 13.43 -32.49
C MET A 85 -14.30 13.64 -32.28
N ASP A 86 -14.96 12.78 -31.52
CA ASP A 86 -16.37 12.82 -31.25
C ASP A 86 -16.60 13.66 -30.00
N SER A 87 -17.30 14.79 -30.15
CA SER A 87 -17.74 15.61 -29.03
C SER A 87 -18.62 14.77 -28.08
N VAL A 88 -18.06 14.32 -26.96
CA VAL A 88 -18.81 13.57 -25.95
C VAL A 88 -19.59 14.56 -25.07
N LEU A 89 -20.91 14.54 -25.22
CA LEU A 89 -21.85 15.26 -24.37
C LEU A 89 -22.45 14.32 -23.32
N VAL A 90 -22.20 14.60 -22.04
CA VAL A 90 -22.94 13.96 -20.94
C VAL A 90 -24.13 14.84 -20.61
N VAL A 91 -25.34 14.33 -20.84
CA VAL A 91 -26.60 15.01 -20.50
C VAL A 91 -27.31 14.25 -19.37
N ASP A 92 -27.81 14.99 -18.38
CA ASP A 92 -28.65 14.42 -17.32
C ASP A 92 -30.10 14.18 -17.80
N ARG A 93 -30.92 13.51 -16.97
CA ARG A 93 -32.34 13.23 -17.27
C ARG A 93 -33.21 14.50 -17.42
N SER A 94 -32.67 15.66 -17.06
CA SER A 94 -33.28 16.99 -17.15
C SER A 94 -32.76 17.78 -18.36
N TRP A 95 -32.06 17.12 -19.29
CA TRP A 95 -31.42 17.72 -20.46
C TRP A 95 -30.36 18.79 -20.15
N ARG A 96 -29.77 18.77 -18.95
CA ARG A 96 -28.65 19.65 -18.62
C ARG A 96 -27.33 18.99 -19.00
N ILE A 97 -26.50 19.72 -19.72
CA ILE A 97 -25.14 19.30 -20.09
C ILE A 97 -24.27 19.42 -18.83
N SER A 98 -23.70 18.30 -18.37
CA SER A 98 -22.87 18.26 -17.15
C SER A 98 -21.37 18.28 -17.44
N TYR A 99 -20.96 17.92 -18.67
CA TYR A 99 -19.56 17.94 -19.09
C TYR A 99 -19.45 18.14 -20.60
N PHE A 100 -18.64 19.11 -21.03
CA PHE A 100 -18.30 19.37 -22.43
C PHE A 100 -16.78 19.34 -22.57
N GLN A 101 -16.25 18.38 -23.33
CA GLN A 101 -14.84 18.32 -23.69
C GLN A 101 -14.67 19.03 -25.03
N SER A 102 -14.11 20.25 -25.02
CA SER A 102 -13.85 21.04 -26.22
C SER A 102 -12.37 21.00 -26.56
N HIS A 103 -11.98 20.19 -27.55
CA HIS A 103 -10.66 20.30 -28.13
C HIS A 103 -10.70 21.31 -29.28
N ALA A 104 -10.35 22.56 -29.01
CA ALA A 104 -10.00 23.50 -30.07
C ALA A 104 -8.54 23.23 -30.46
N PRO A 105 -8.22 22.87 -31.71
CA PRO A 105 -6.83 22.84 -32.14
C PRO A 105 -6.23 24.25 -31.98
N PRO A 106 -4.95 24.37 -31.58
CA PRO A 106 -4.29 25.66 -31.48
C PRO A 106 -4.32 26.34 -32.86
N ALA A 107 -4.83 27.57 -32.92
CA ALA A 107 -4.75 28.38 -34.12
C ALA A 107 -3.27 28.59 -34.48
N THR A 108 -2.96 28.33 -35.74
CA THR A 108 -1.63 28.34 -36.37
C THR A 108 -0.88 29.66 -36.18
#